data_AF-A0A972AGM8-F1
#
_entry.id   AF-A0A972AGM8-F1
#
_cell.length_a   1.000
_cell.length_b   1.000
_cell.length_c   1.000
_cell.angle_alpha   90.00
_cell.angle_beta   90.00
_cell.angle_gamma   90.00
#
_symmetry.space_group_name_H-M   'P 1'
#
loop_
_entity.id
_entity.type
_entity.pdbx_description
1 polymer ?
#
loop_
_entity_poly.entity_id
_entity_poly.type
_entity_poly.pdbx_seq_one_letter_code
_entity_poly.pdbx_strand_id
1 'polypeptide(L)'
;MQFEDYALDFSGPATCHLLSDSALASGEVLPYPLENGILPLRHDLFDRDAIILTAAARRVRLFSGKGQRSLTLSHPDLPYLGIWHTPKTDAPFVCLEPWLAMPGRDGVVEDLMTAPGLVKLAPGDSYENGWTIEIG
;
A
#
# COMPACT_ATOMS: atom_id res chain seq x y z
N MET A 1 -11.24 19.97 8.29
CA MET A 1 -11.10 18.67 7.63
C MET A 1 -10.53 17.72 8.66
N GLN A 2 -11.12 16.55 8.79
CA GLN A 2 -10.71 15.45 9.66
C GLN A 2 -10.18 14.30 8.80
N PHE A 3 -9.55 13.30 9.41
CA PHE A 3 -8.97 12.15 8.72
C PHE A 3 -10.01 11.40 7.87
N GLU A 4 -11.19 11.17 8.44
CA GLU A 4 -12.30 10.44 7.84
C GLU A 4 -13.09 11.25 6.79
N ASP A 5 -12.73 12.52 6.59
CA ASP A 5 -13.22 13.29 5.45
C ASP A 5 -12.55 12.87 4.14
N TYR A 6 -11.51 12.03 4.20
CA TYR A 6 -10.70 11.61 3.07
C TYR A 6 -10.96 10.16 2.65
N ALA A 7 -10.67 9.88 1.38
CA ALA A 7 -10.72 8.55 0.79
C ALA A 7 -9.57 8.35 -0.20
N LEU A 8 -9.27 7.08 -0.47
CA LEU A 8 -8.34 6.64 -1.50
C LEU A 8 -9.11 6.10 -2.70
N ASP A 9 -8.80 6.61 -3.90
CA ASP A 9 -9.36 6.15 -5.17
C ASP A 9 -8.28 5.40 -5.96
N PHE A 10 -8.54 4.12 -6.19
CA PHE A 10 -7.69 3.19 -6.95
C PHE A 10 -8.10 3.08 -8.42
N SER A 11 -9.18 3.75 -8.82
CA SER A 11 -9.74 3.75 -10.17
C SER A 11 -10.03 2.34 -10.72
N GLY A 12 -10.31 1.40 -9.83
CA GLY A 12 -10.56 0.01 -10.17
C GLY A 12 -10.50 -0.94 -8.97
N PRO A 13 -10.70 -2.24 -9.20
CA PRO A 13 -10.59 -3.26 -8.16
C PRO A 13 -9.15 -3.41 -7.66
N ALA A 14 -9.01 -3.86 -6.41
CA ALA A 14 -7.73 -4.20 -5.81
C ALA A 14 -7.79 -5.59 -5.15
N THR A 15 -6.61 -6.16 -4.95
CA THR A 15 -6.40 -7.37 -4.13
C THR A 15 -5.58 -7.01 -2.91
N CYS A 16 -5.86 -7.65 -1.79
CA CYS A 16 -5.15 -7.45 -0.53
C CYS A 16 -4.29 -8.67 -0.22
N HIS A 17 -3.05 -8.41 0.18
CA HIS A 17 -2.12 -9.40 0.70
C HIS A 17 -2.17 -9.36 2.22
N LEU A 18 -2.64 -10.44 2.85
CA LEU A 18 -2.88 -10.43 4.29
C LEU A 18 -1.58 -10.61 5.07
N LEU A 19 -1.44 -9.84 6.14
CA LEU A 19 -0.42 -10.04 7.16
C LEU A 19 -0.93 -11.03 8.23
N SER A 20 -0.01 -11.80 8.79
CA SER A 20 -0.25 -12.59 10.00
C SER A 20 -0.19 -11.70 11.25
N ASP A 21 -0.54 -12.28 12.41
CA ASP A 21 -0.44 -11.60 13.71
C ASP A 21 1.01 -11.19 14.07
N SER A 22 2.01 -11.76 13.39
CA SER A 22 3.43 -11.41 13.52
C SER A 22 3.86 -10.27 12.58
N ALA A 23 2.91 -9.61 11.89
CA ALA A 23 3.17 -8.58 10.87
C ALA A 23 4.02 -9.08 9.68
N LEU A 24 3.97 -10.38 9.40
CA LEU A 24 4.64 -11.03 8.26
C LEU A 24 3.62 -11.41 7.19
N ALA A 25 4.07 -11.66 5.96
CA ALA A 25 3.16 -12.08 4.89
C ALA A 25 2.57 -13.47 5.22
N SER A 26 1.24 -13.56 5.30
CA SER A 26 0.55 -14.84 5.53
C SER A 26 0.61 -15.77 4.31
N GLY A 27 0.81 -15.19 3.12
CA GLY A 27 0.68 -15.88 1.83
C GLY A 27 -0.74 -15.87 1.27
N GLU A 28 -1.74 -15.42 2.03
CA GLU A 28 -3.12 -15.29 1.56
C GLU A 28 -3.32 -13.98 0.77
N VAL A 29 -3.99 -14.11 -0.37
CA VAL A 29 -4.34 -13.00 -1.25
C VAL A 29 -5.82 -13.07 -1.59
N LEU A 30 -6.56 -12.01 -1.31
CA LEU A 30 -8.01 -11.96 -1.51
C LEU A 30 -8.42 -10.68 -2.25
N PRO A 31 -9.54 -10.68 -3.00
CA PRO A 31 -10.14 -9.44 -3.47
C PRO A 31 -10.42 -8.48 -2.30
N TYR A 32 -10.06 -7.21 -2.45
CA TYR A 32 -10.35 -6.20 -1.43
C TYR A 32 -11.66 -5.49 -1.73
N PRO A 33 -12.58 -5.34 -0.75
CA PRO A 33 -13.93 -4.85 -0.98
C PRO A 33 -13.96 -3.31 -1.12
N LEU A 34 -13.48 -2.80 -2.24
CA LEU A 34 -13.58 -1.38 -2.60
C LEU A 34 -14.99 -1.04 -3.11
N GLU A 35 -15.51 0.13 -2.74
CA GLU A 35 -16.77 0.64 -3.26
C GLU A 35 -16.49 1.47 -4.52
N ASN A 36 -16.79 0.93 -5.70
CA ASN A 36 -16.47 1.56 -6.99
C ASN A 36 -14.99 1.99 -7.12
N GLY A 37 -14.07 1.21 -6.54
CA GLY A 37 -12.63 1.51 -6.54
C GLY A 37 -12.20 2.49 -5.44
N ILE A 38 -13.09 2.85 -4.51
CA ILE A 38 -12.83 3.82 -3.44
C ILE A 38 -12.73 3.09 -2.09
N LEU A 39 -11.75 3.50 -1.28
CA LEU A 39 -11.57 3.15 0.13
C LEU A 39 -11.73 4.41 1.00
N PRO A 40 -12.88 4.60 1.68
CA PRO A 40 -13.02 5.65 2.69
C PRO A 40 -12.05 5.42 3.85
N LEU A 41 -11.33 6.46 4.28
CA LEU A 41 -10.42 6.34 5.41
C LEU A 41 -11.19 6.30 6.74
N ARG A 42 -10.79 5.38 7.62
CA ARG A 42 -11.27 5.26 9.00
C ARG A 42 -10.12 4.80 9.88
N HIS A 43 -10.08 5.24 11.13
CA HIS A 43 -8.97 4.91 12.02
C HIS A 43 -8.85 3.39 12.30
N ASP A 44 -9.98 2.69 12.35
CA ASP A 44 -10.04 1.25 12.63
C ASP A 44 -9.50 0.34 11.51
N LEU A 45 -9.23 0.90 10.33
CA LEU A 45 -8.69 0.13 9.20
C LEU A 45 -7.31 -0.47 9.49
N PHE A 46 -6.53 0.18 10.36
CA PHE A 46 -5.11 -0.13 10.57
C PHE A 46 -4.84 -0.77 11.94
N ASP A 47 -5.89 -1.13 12.69
CA ASP A 47 -5.77 -1.78 14.00
C ASP A 47 -5.11 -3.16 13.94
N ARG A 48 -5.07 -3.77 12.75
CA ARG A 48 -4.39 -5.03 12.43
C ARG A 48 -3.20 -4.83 11.49
N ASP A 49 -2.51 -3.70 11.64
CA ASP A 49 -1.35 -3.30 10.84
C ASP A 49 -1.72 -2.83 9.42
N ALA A 50 -0.72 -2.69 8.54
CA ALA A 50 -0.84 -2.12 7.21
C ALA A 50 -1.79 -2.93 6.31
N ILE A 51 -2.60 -2.22 5.53
CA ILE A 51 -3.35 -2.81 4.42
C ILE A 51 -2.44 -2.79 3.20
N ILE A 52 -2.14 -3.96 2.62
CA ILE A 52 -1.21 -4.05 1.49
C ILE A 52 -1.99 -4.43 0.24
N LEU A 53 -2.11 -3.48 -0.69
CA LEU A 53 -2.93 -3.64 -1.89
C LEU A 53 -2.10 -3.77 -3.17
N THR A 54 -2.62 -4.56 -4.09
CA THR A 54 -2.23 -4.55 -5.52
C THR A 54 -3.44 -4.16 -6.35
N ALA A 55 -3.31 -3.08 -7.12
CA ALA A 55 -4.31 -2.60 -8.07
C ALA A 55 -3.68 -2.40 -9.46
N ALA A 56 -4.48 -2.61 -10.51
CA ALA A 56 -4.01 -2.55 -11.90
C ALA A 56 -3.50 -1.16 -12.30
N ALA A 57 -4.08 -0.09 -11.73
CA ALA A 57 -3.75 1.28 -12.09
C ALA A 57 -2.34 1.73 -11.67
N ARG A 58 -1.70 1.01 -10.72
CA ARG A 58 -0.40 1.41 -10.12
C ARG A 58 -0.36 2.88 -9.70
N ARG A 59 -1.50 3.35 -9.21
CA ARG A 59 -1.78 4.74 -8.87
C ARG A 59 -2.89 4.77 -7.83
N VAL A 60 -2.80 5.70 -6.90
CA VAL A 60 -3.83 5.98 -5.91
C VAL A 60 -3.99 7.48 -5.73
N ARG A 61 -5.24 7.95 -5.60
CA ARG A 61 -5.54 9.34 -5.30
C ARG A 61 -6.13 9.47 -3.89
N LEU A 62 -5.49 10.26 -3.04
CA LEU A 62 -6.04 10.74 -1.78
C LEU A 62 -6.82 12.03 -2.03
N PHE A 63 -8.10 12.06 -1.66
CA PHE A 63 -8.95 13.24 -1.83
C PHE A 63 -9.98 13.33 -0.71
N SER A 64 -10.59 14.51 -0.55
CA SER A 64 -11.73 14.70 0.34
C SER A 64 -12.91 15.26 -0.45
N GLY A 65 -14.13 14.77 -0.17
CA GLY A 65 -15.36 15.34 -0.73
C GLY A 65 -15.73 16.73 -0.16
N LYS A 66 -15.09 17.15 0.94
CA LYS A 66 -15.33 18.44 1.60
C LYS A 66 -14.31 19.52 1.23
N GLY A 67 -13.27 19.17 0.46
CA GLY A 67 -12.18 20.07 0.10
C GLY A 67 -11.82 19.99 -1.38
N GLN A 68 -10.93 20.87 -1.82
CA GLN A 68 -10.41 20.86 -3.20
C GLN A 68 -9.04 20.20 -3.33
N ARG A 69 -8.31 20.06 -2.21
CA ARG A 69 -6.96 19.50 -2.23
C ARG A 69 -7.00 18.00 -2.47
N SER A 70 -6.06 17.53 -3.29
CA SER A 70 -5.83 16.09 -3.46
C SER A 70 -4.36 15.79 -3.69
N LEU A 71 -4.00 14.53 -3.49
CA LEU A 71 -2.68 14.00 -3.78
C LEU A 71 -2.86 12.77 -4.64
N THR A 72 -2.09 12.66 -5.72
CA THR A 72 -2.03 11.43 -6.51
C THR A 72 -0.62 10.86 -6.44
N LEU A 73 -0.51 9.62 -5.98
CA LEU A 73 0.72 8.83 -6.01
C LEU A 73 0.66 7.88 -7.20
N SER A 74 1.64 7.95 -8.11
CA SER A 74 1.81 7.00 -9.21
C SER A 74 3.09 6.19 -9.00
N HIS A 75 3.01 4.87 -9.15
CA HIS A 75 4.07 3.93 -8.78
C HIS A 75 4.13 2.75 -9.78
N PRO A 76 4.38 3.01 -11.08
CA PRO A 76 4.20 2.04 -12.16
C PRO A 76 5.00 0.74 -11.98
N ASP A 77 6.21 0.85 -11.43
CA ASP A 77 7.16 -0.26 -11.29
C ASP A 77 7.17 -0.86 -9.87
N LEU A 78 6.25 -0.44 -8.99
CA LEU A 78 6.14 -0.91 -7.61
C LEU A 78 4.81 -1.67 -7.43
N PRO A 79 4.86 -3.02 -7.34
CA PRO A 79 3.67 -3.87 -7.40
C PRO A 79 2.78 -3.87 -6.15
N TYR A 80 3.23 -3.29 -5.05
CA TYR A 80 2.46 -3.24 -3.82
C TYR A 80 2.32 -1.80 -3.35
N LEU A 81 1.22 -1.51 -2.69
CA LEU A 81 1.02 -0.28 -1.94
C LEU A 81 0.66 -0.65 -0.50
N GLY A 82 1.58 -0.40 0.42
CA GLY A 82 1.28 -0.39 1.85
C GLY A 82 0.50 0.88 2.21
N ILE A 83 -0.59 0.71 2.94
CA ILE A 83 -1.44 1.80 3.43
C ILE A 83 -1.52 1.64 4.94
N TRP A 84 -1.09 2.66 5.67
CA TRP A 84 -0.92 2.52 7.11
C TRP A 84 -1.10 3.85 7.84
N HIS A 85 -1.59 3.80 9.07
CA HIS A 85 -1.24 4.78 10.09
C HIS A 85 -1.07 4.08 11.43
N THR A 86 -0.64 4.81 12.45
CA THR A 86 -0.40 4.26 13.79
C THR A 86 -1.63 3.51 14.33
N PRO A 87 -1.55 2.18 14.57
CA PRO A 87 -2.70 1.38 15.00
C PRO A 87 -3.30 1.87 16.32
N LYS A 88 -4.62 1.72 16.49
CA LYS A 88 -5.34 2.05 17.74
C LYS A 88 -5.13 3.49 18.23
N THR A 89 -5.00 4.42 17.28
CA THR A 89 -4.89 5.86 17.54
C THR A 89 -5.67 6.65 16.50
N ASP A 90 -5.95 7.92 16.82
CA ASP A 90 -6.55 8.89 15.91
C ASP A 90 -5.46 9.68 15.14
N ALA A 91 -4.48 8.96 14.59
CA ALA A 91 -3.35 9.57 13.90
C ALA A 91 -3.84 10.45 12.73
N PRO A 92 -3.51 11.76 12.68
CA PRO A 92 -4.09 12.68 11.70
C PRO A 92 -3.40 12.60 10.31
N PHE A 93 -2.86 11.43 9.95
CA PHE A 93 -2.15 11.18 8.71
C PHE A 93 -2.33 9.73 8.25
N VAL A 94 -2.10 9.49 6.95
CA VAL A 94 -1.97 8.15 6.37
C VAL A 94 -0.66 8.07 5.59
N CYS A 95 0.04 6.97 5.71
CA CYS A 95 1.18 6.59 4.89
C CYS A 95 0.70 5.87 3.63
N LEU A 96 1.23 6.27 2.48
CA LEU A 96 1.08 5.58 1.20
C LEU A 96 2.46 5.15 0.76
N GLU A 97 2.73 3.84 0.82
CA GLU A 97 4.08 3.30 0.74
C GLU A 97 4.17 2.33 -0.45
N PRO A 98 4.64 2.79 -1.62
CA PRO A 98 4.77 1.92 -2.77
C PRO A 98 5.99 1.00 -2.56
N TRP A 99 5.79 -0.32 -2.63
CA TRP A 99 6.81 -1.31 -2.33
C TRP A 99 7.11 -2.21 -3.52
N LEU A 100 8.37 -2.66 -3.58
CA LEU A 100 8.85 -3.61 -4.57
C LEU A 100 8.66 -5.07 -4.11
N ALA A 101 8.80 -5.30 -2.82
CA ALA A 101 8.74 -6.62 -2.20
C ALA A 101 7.89 -6.58 -0.92
N MET A 102 7.31 -7.73 -0.59
CA MET A 102 6.55 -7.93 0.64
C MET A 102 7.48 -8.20 1.83
N PRO A 103 7.01 -8.04 3.08
CA PRO A 103 7.64 -8.66 4.24
C PRO A 103 7.84 -10.17 4.03
N GLY A 104 8.79 -10.75 4.76
CA GLY A 104 9.01 -12.20 4.73
C GLY A 104 7.75 -12.98 5.09
N ARG A 105 7.65 -14.24 4.63
CA ARG A 105 6.49 -15.09 4.93
C ARG A 105 6.55 -15.63 6.34
N ASP A 106 5.40 -15.66 7.02
CA ASP A 106 5.33 -16.17 8.38
C ASP A 106 5.67 -17.67 8.44
N GLY A 107 6.44 -18.05 9.46
CA GLY A 107 6.94 -19.42 9.62
C GLY A 107 8.00 -19.86 8.58
N VAL A 108 8.47 -18.96 7.71
CA VAL A 108 9.46 -19.26 6.66
C VAL A 108 10.74 -18.47 6.90
N VAL A 109 11.88 -19.16 6.87
CA VAL A 109 13.19 -18.49 6.77
C VAL A 109 13.44 -18.19 5.29
N GLU A 110 13.37 -16.92 4.91
CA GLU A 110 13.56 -16.49 3.54
C GLU A 110 15.03 -16.61 3.09
N ASP A 111 15.25 -17.16 1.89
CA ASP A 111 16.52 -17.00 1.19
C ASP A 111 16.48 -15.70 0.40
N LEU A 112 17.24 -14.69 0.87
CA LEU A 112 17.36 -13.38 0.24
C LEU A 112 17.72 -13.44 -1.26
N MET A 113 18.42 -14.49 -1.70
CA MET A 113 18.83 -14.66 -3.10
C MET A 113 17.67 -15.06 -4.02
N THR A 114 16.56 -15.52 -3.45
CA THR A 114 15.38 -16.00 -4.17
C THR A 114 14.07 -15.36 -3.71
N ALA A 115 14.12 -14.49 -2.70
CA ALA A 115 12.96 -13.84 -2.13
C ALA A 115 12.20 -13.02 -3.20
N PRO A 116 10.89 -13.23 -3.37
CA PRO A 116 10.11 -12.56 -4.40
C PRO A 116 10.16 -11.03 -4.29
N GLY A 117 10.31 -10.35 -5.42
CA GLY A 117 10.35 -8.88 -5.49
C GLY A 117 11.68 -8.24 -5.10
N LEU A 118 12.64 -9.00 -4.53
CA LEU A 118 13.98 -8.45 -4.33
C LEU A 118 14.75 -8.36 -5.64
N VAL A 119 15.52 -7.28 -5.79
CA VAL A 119 16.40 -7.06 -6.95
C VAL A 119 17.81 -7.48 -6.59
N LYS A 120 18.34 -8.43 -7.36
CA LYS A 120 19.72 -8.88 -7.26
C LYS A 120 20.59 -8.14 -8.27
N LEU A 121 21.60 -7.43 -7.78
CA LEU A 121 22.58 -6.70 -8.60
C LEU A 121 23.93 -7.40 -8.54
N ALA A 122 24.58 -7.57 -9.70
CA ALA A 122 25.97 -7.98 -9.74
C ALA A 122 26.90 -6.79 -9.41
N PRO A 123 28.18 -7.03 -9.08
CA PRO A 123 29.13 -5.95 -8.87
C PRO A 123 29.20 -5.02 -10.09
N GLY A 124 28.88 -3.74 -9.88
CA GLY A 124 28.88 -2.71 -10.93
C GLY A 124 27.51 -2.45 -11.57
N ASP A 125 26.49 -3.25 -11.28
CA ASP A 125 25.14 -3.00 -11.78
C ASP A 125 24.39 -1.93 -10.97
N SER A 126 23.39 -1.32 -11.59
CA SER A 126 22.46 -0.37 -10.97
C SER A 126 21.01 -0.77 -11.24
N TYR A 127 20.14 -0.50 -10.27
CA TYR A 127 18.70 -0.56 -10.44
C TYR A 127 18.10 0.81 -10.13
N GLU A 128 17.16 1.23 -10.98
CA GLU A 128 16.42 2.47 -10.83
C GLU A 128 14.92 2.16 -10.88
N ASN A 129 14.16 2.83 -10.03
CA ASN A 129 12.70 2.76 -9.97
C ASN A 129 12.18 4.16 -9.63
N GLY A 130 11.04 4.53 -10.20
CA GLY A 130 10.42 5.83 -10.03
C GLY A 130 8.99 5.75 -9.52
N TRP A 131 8.65 6.67 -8.63
CA TRP A 131 7.27 7.00 -8.29
C TRP A 131 7.13 8.52 -8.26
N THR A 132 5.92 9.01 -8.45
CA THR A 132 5.63 10.46 -8.49
C THR A 132 4.50 10.80 -7.56
N ILE A 133 4.57 12.01 -7.00
CA ILE A 133 3.46 12.62 -6.26
C ILE A 133 3.06 13.90 -7.00
N GLU A 134 1.78 14.00 -7.32
CA GLU A 134 1.14 15.19 -7.85
C GLU A 134 0.21 15.78 -6.79
N ILE A 135 0.31 17.09 -6.56
CA ILE A 135 -0.52 17.83 -5.61
C ILE A 135 -1.53 18.67 -6.40
N GLY A 136 -2.80 18.54 -6.06
CA GLY A 136 -3.93 19.30 -6.62
C GLY A 136 -4.68 20.11 -5.58
#